data_AF-A0A7L2E9R3-F1
#
_entry.id   AF-A0A7L2E9R3-F1
#
_cell.length_a   1.000
_cell.length_b   1.000
_cell.length_c   1.000
_cell.angle_alpha   90.00
_cell.angle_beta   90.00
_cell.angle_gamma   90.00
#
_symmetry.space_group_name_H-M   'P 1'
#
loop_
_entity.id
_entity.type
_entity.pdbx_description
1 polymer ?
#
loop_
_entity_poly.entity_id
_entity_poly.type
_entity_poly.pdbx_seq_one_letter_code
_entity_poly.pdbx_strand_id
1 'polypeptide(L)'
;VRHKMTQKVYAMKLLSKFEMIKRSDSAFFWEERDIMAFANSPWVVQLFCAFQDDKYLYMVMEYMPGGDLVNLMSNYDVPEKWAKFYTAEVVLA
;
A
#
# COMPACT_ATOMS: atom_id res chain seq x y z
N VAL A 1 -10.17 1.36 6.88
CA VAL A 1 -11.61 0.99 6.89
C VAL A 1 -11.85 -0.22 7.77
N ARG A 2 -13.06 -0.42 8.29
CA ARG A 2 -13.45 -1.62 9.05
C ARG A 2 -14.53 -2.38 8.29
N HIS A 3 -14.30 -3.65 7.97
CA HIS A 3 -15.30 -4.47 7.29
C HIS A 3 -16.48 -4.76 8.23
N LYS A 4 -17.71 -4.46 7.81
CA LYS A 4 -18.88 -4.45 8.71
C LYS A 4 -19.23 -5.82 9.29
N MET A 5 -19.11 -6.90 8.50
CA MET A 5 -19.47 -8.24 8.97
C MET A 5 -18.36 -8.87 9.81
N THR A 6 -17.12 -8.83 9.32
CA THR A 6 -16.00 -9.51 9.97
C THR A 6 -15.31 -8.66 11.04
N GLN A 7 -15.64 -7.37 11.12
CA GLN A 7 -15.01 -6.36 11.99
C GLN A 7 -13.49 -6.18 11.82
N LYS A 8 -12.89 -6.86 10.82
CA LYS A 8 -11.47 -6.75 10.47
C LYS A 8 -11.15 -5.35 9.92
N VAL A 9 -9.97 -4.85 10.26
CA VAL A 9 -9.47 -3.54 9.85
C VAL A 9 -8.52 -3.70 8.66
N TYR A 10 -8.63 -2.78 7.71
CA TYR A 10 -7.86 -2.78 6.46
C TYR A 10 -7.46 -1.35 6.07
N ALA A 11 -6.42 -1.22 5.24
CA ALA A 11 -6.21 -0.02 4.43
C ALA A 11 -6.99 -0.16 3.12
N MET A 12 -7.61 0.92 2.63
CA MET A 12 -8.33 0.87 1.35
C MET A 12 -7.87 2.03 0.47
N LYS A 13 -7.21 1.70 -0.64
CA LYS A 13 -6.78 2.67 -1.65
C LYS A 13 -7.87 2.84 -2.68
N LEU A 14 -8.16 4.10 -3.02
CA LEU A 14 -9.14 4.49 -4.04
C LEU A 14 -8.40 5.15 -5.20
N LEU A 15 -8.67 4.71 -6.42
CA LEU A 15 -8.12 5.30 -7.64
C LEU A 15 -9.26 5.85 -8.48
N SER A 16 -9.23 7.15 -8.81
CA SER A 16 -10.27 7.81 -9.60
C SER A 16 -10.12 7.46 -11.08
N LYS A 17 -11.14 6.81 -11.65
CA LYS A 17 -11.15 6.46 -13.09
C LYS A 17 -11.08 7.70 -13.96
N PHE A 18 -11.74 8.78 -13.55
CA PHE A 18 -11.74 10.05 -14.27
C PHE A 18 -10.33 10.66 -14.36
N GLU A 19 -9.61 10.73 -13.24
CA GLU A 19 -8.25 11.31 -13.23
C GLU A 19 -7.27 10.46 -14.04
N MET A 20 -7.41 9.15 -14.01
CA MET A 20 -6.55 8.23 -14.76
C MET A 20 -6.73 8.40 -16.28
N ILE A 21 -7.98 8.52 -16.75
CA ILE A 21 -8.26 8.80 -18.16
C ILE A 21 -7.74 10.19 -18.54
N LYS A 22 -8.00 11.20 -17.70
CA LYS A 22 -7.59 12.59 -17.96
C LYS A 22 -6.07 12.74 -18.09
N ARG A 23 -5.29 11.96 -17.33
CA ARG A 23 -3.83 12.01 -17.34
C ARG A 23 -3.19 11.03 -18.33
N SER A 24 -4.01 10.28 -19.09
CA SER A 24 -3.56 9.18 -19.97
C SER A 24 -2.73 8.11 -19.25
N ASP A 25 -2.93 7.97 -17.94
CA ASP A 25 -2.18 7.05 -17.09
C ASP A 25 -3.16 6.05 -16.48
N SER A 26 -3.48 5.01 -17.27
CA SER A 26 -4.54 4.03 -16.96
C SER A 26 -4.05 2.59 -16.99
N ALA A 27 -2.73 2.37 -16.96
CA ALA A 27 -2.16 1.02 -16.96
C ALA A 27 -1.40 0.68 -15.67
N PHE A 28 -0.93 1.67 -14.92
CA PHE A 28 -0.06 1.45 -13.76
C PHE A 28 -0.66 0.55 -12.66
N PHE A 29 -1.98 0.57 -12.51
CA PHE A 29 -2.67 -0.18 -11.45
C PHE A 29 -2.71 -1.68 -11.68
N TRP A 30 -2.46 -2.16 -12.91
CA TRP A 30 -2.42 -3.59 -13.20
C TRP A 30 -1.26 -4.25 -12.47
N GLU A 31 -0.04 -3.73 -12.68
CA GLU A 31 1.16 -4.21 -11.98
C GLU A 31 1.07 -3.96 -10.47
N GLU A 32 0.57 -2.79 -10.04
CA GLU A 32 0.39 -2.52 -8.61
C GLU A 32 -0.51 -3.58 -7.95
N ARG A 33 -1.64 -3.90 -8.57
CA ARG A 33 -2.55 -4.94 -8.09
C ARG A 33 -1.88 -6.31 -8.10
N ASP A 34 -1.21 -6.67 -9.19
CA ASP A 34 -0.66 -8.01 -9.38
C ASP A 34 0.51 -8.28 -8.42
N ILE A 35 1.38 -7.29 -8.19
CA ILE A 35 2.44 -7.36 -7.18
C ILE A 35 1.82 -7.61 -5.79
N MET A 36 0.86 -6.80 -5.36
CA MET A 36 0.26 -6.96 -4.03
C MET A 36 -0.58 -8.23 -3.89
N ALA A 37 -1.15 -8.75 -4.98
CA ALA A 37 -1.96 -9.97 -4.97
C ALA A 37 -1.12 -11.25 -4.96
N PHE A 38 0.01 -11.25 -5.69
CA PHE A 38 0.70 -12.49 -6.07
C PHE A 38 2.16 -12.57 -5.63
N ALA A 39 2.78 -11.48 -5.14
CA ALA A 39 4.20 -11.50 -4.73
C ALA A 39 4.50 -12.54 -3.65
N ASN A 40 3.53 -12.89 -2.79
CA ASN A 40 3.68 -13.86 -1.70
C ASN A 40 4.98 -13.65 -0.89
N SER A 41 5.26 -12.39 -0.57
CA SER A 41 6.48 -11.94 0.11
C SER A 41 6.10 -11.14 1.34
N PRO A 42 6.78 -11.32 2.49
CA PRO A 42 6.54 -10.51 3.68
C PRO A 42 6.93 -9.04 3.50
N TRP A 43 7.66 -8.70 2.43
CA TRP A 43 8.13 -7.35 2.13
C TRP A 43 7.14 -6.52 1.32
N VAL A 44 6.08 -7.15 0.80
CA VAL A 44 5.07 -6.50 -0.04
C VAL A 44 3.74 -6.49 0.70
N VAL A 45 3.13 -5.32 0.82
CA VAL A 45 1.80 -5.15 1.40
C VAL A 45 0.79 -6.02 0.64
N GLN A 46 0.11 -6.89 1.38
CA GLN A 46 -0.81 -7.86 0.79
C GLN A 46 -2.13 -7.22 0.38
N LEU A 47 -2.58 -7.54 -0.84
CA LEU A 47 -3.92 -7.27 -1.32
C LEU A 47 -4.87 -8.42 -0.96
N PHE A 48 -5.98 -8.11 -0.29
CA PHE A 48 -7.03 -9.09 0.00
C PHE A 48 -8.16 -9.08 -1.02
N CYS A 49 -8.50 -7.92 -1.57
CA CYS A 49 -9.60 -7.77 -2.51
C CYS A 49 -9.41 -6.54 -3.39
N ALA A 50 -9.78 -6.66 -4.67
CA ALA A 50 -9.92 -5.53 -5.58
C ALA A 50 -11.30 -5.55 -6.24
N PHE A 51 -11.95 -4.39 -6.28
CA PHE A 51 -13.26 -4.20 -6.91
C PHE A 51 -13.40 -2.78 -7.44
N GLN A 52 -14.51 -2.48 -8.11
CA GLN A 52 -14.74 -1.18 -8.72
C GLN A 52 -16.21 -0.79 -8.73
N ASP A 53 -16.47 0.51 -8.80
CA ASP A 53 -17.78 1.08 -9.13
C ASP A 53 -17.64 2.01 -10.35
N ASP A 54 -18.65 2.79 -10.69
CA ASP A 54 -18.62 3.67 -11.86
C ASP A 54 -17.53 4.76 -11.80
N LYS A 55 -17.05 5.10 -10.60
CA LYS A 55 -16.15 6.24 -10.36
C LYS A 55 -14.73 5.83 -9.97
N TYR A 56 -14.58 4.72 -9.25
CA TYR A 56 -13.32 4.36 -8.61
C TYR A 56 -12.95 2.87 -8.79
N LEU A 57 -11.65 2.62 -8.73
CA LEU A 57 -11.08 1.30 -8.40
C LEU A 57 -10.74 1.28 -6.90
N TYR A 58 -10.99 0.16 -6.24
CA TYR A 58 -10.76 -0.05 -4.83
C TYR A 58 -9.80 -1.22 -4.63
N MET A 59 -8.80 -1.01 -3.79
CA MET A 59 -7.85 -2.04 -3.36
C MET A 59 -7.85 -2.12 -1.83
N VAL A 60 -8.29 -3.26 -1.29
CA VAL A 60 -8.36 -3.54 0.15
C VAL A 60 -7.11 -4.32 0.54
N MET A 61 -6.28 -3.68 1.35
CA MET A 61 -4.94 -4.15 1.70
C MET A 61 -4.83 -4.34 3.21
N GLU A 62 -3.79 -5.05 3.65
CA GLU A 62 -3.43 -5.03 5.07
C GLU A 62 -3.15 -3.61 5.57
N TYR A 63 -3.48 -3.38 6.83
CA TYR A 63 -3.26 -2.09 7.46
C TYR A 63 -1.91 -2.09 8.16
N MET A 64 -1.06 -1.13 7.80
CA MET A 64 0.25 -0.91 8.42
C MET A 64 0.14 0.16 9.51
N PRO A 65 -0.02 -0.20 10.80
CA PRO A 65 -0.27 0.76 11.87
C PRO A 65 0.96 1.62 12.24
N GLY A 66 2.17 1.22 11.81
CA GLY A 66 3.42 1.92 12.14
C GLY A 66 3.63 3.24 11.39
N GLY A 67 2.83 3.54 10.37
CA GLY A 67 3.05 4.68 9.49
C GLY A 67 4.18 4.46 8.49
N ASP A 68 4.74 5.53 7.97
CA ASP A 68 5.83 5.52 6.99
C ASP A 68 7.16 6.01 7.59
N LEU A 69 8.25 5.81 6.84
CA LEU A 69 9.59 6.26 7.27
C LEU A 69 9.72 7.79 7.31
N VAL A 70 8.89 8.54 6.58
CA VAL A 70 8.89 10.02 6.64
C VAL A 70 8.44 10.49 8.02
N ASN A 71 7.35 9.90 8.54
CA ASN A 71 6.88 10.15 9.89
C ASN A 71 7.91 9.71 10.94
N LEU A 72 8.60 8.58 10.74
CA LEU A 72 9.67 8.14 11.64
C LEU A 72 10.81 9.17 11.69
N MET A 73 11.33 9.59 10.54
CA MET A 73 12.44 10.54 10.46
C MET A 73 12.08 11.95 10.96
N SER A 74 10.80 12.34 10.85
CA SER A 74 10.33 13.65 11.35
C SER A 74 10.24 13.70 12.87
N ASN A 75 10.06 12.55 13.53
CA ASN A 75 9.86 12.46 14.98
C ASN A 75 11.12 12.03 15.75
N TYR A 76 12.13 11.49 15.06
CA TYR A 76 13.34 10.94 15.68
C TYR A 76 14.59 11.32 14.89
N ASP A 77 15.65 11.69 15.60
CA ASP A 77 17.00 11.63 15.04
C ASP A 77 17.41 10.16 14.88
N VAL A 78 17.65 9.75 13.64
CA VAL A 78 17.91 8.34 13.29
C VAL A 78 19.39 8.01 13.44
N PRO A 79 19.81 7.20 14.44
CA PRO A 79 21.21 6.80 14.57
C PRO A 79 21.60 5.81 13.47
N GLU A 80 22.90 5.72 13.18
CA GLU A 80 23.44 4.84 12.13
C GLU A 80 22.98 3.38 12.27
N LYS A 81 22.82 2.88 13.50
CA LYS A 81 22.31 1.53 13.76
C LYS A 81 20.90 1.32 13.19
N TRP A 82 20.01 2.29 13.34
CA TRP A 82 18.64 2.21 12.81
C TRP A 82 18.65 2.38 11.29
N ALA A 83 19.48 3.28 10.77
CA ALA A 83 19.66 3.45 9.33
C ALA A 83 20.11 2.14 8.67
N LYS A 84 21.09 1.44 9.25
CA LYS A 84 21.53 0.10 8.78
C LYS A 84 20.39 -0.92 8.78
N PHE A 85 19.58 -0.94 9.85
CA PHE A 85 18.45 -1.85 9.97
C PHE A 85 17.42 -1.62 8.85
N TYR A 86 16.87 -0.40 8.73
CA TYR A 86 15.86 -0.11 7.72
C TYR A 86 16.41 -0.21 6.29
N THR A 87 17.67 0.16 6.07
CA THR A 87 18.30 0.01 4.75
C THR A 87 18.44 -1.46 4.37
N ALA A 88 18.83 -2.33 5.30
CA ALA A 88 18.94 -3.76 5.04
C ALA A 88 17.58 -4.38 4.69
N GLU A 89 16.50 -3.98 5.36
CA GLU A 89 15.14 -4.43 5.02
C GLU A 89 14.70 -3.92 3.64
N VAL A 90 15.00 -2.65 3.30
CA VAL A 90 14.70 -2.10 1.96
C VAL A 90 15.48 -2.80 0.85
N VAL A 91 16.69 -3.29 1.11
CA VAL A 91 17.47 -4.06 0.12
C VAL A 91 16.87 -5.45 -0.13
N LEU A 92 16.20 -6.04 0.86
CA LEU A 92 15.54 -7.34 0.73
C LEU A 92 14.15 -7.26 0.09
N ALA A 93 13.49 -6.10 0.24
CA ALA A 93 12.16 -5.81 -0.29
C ALA A 93 12.13 -5.64 -1.81
#